data_AF-A0A482W6N8-F1
#
_entry.id   AF-A0A482W6N8-F1
#
_cell.length_a   1.000
_cell.length_b   1.000
_cell.length_c   1.000
_cell.angle_alpha   90.00
_cell.angle_beta   90.00
_cell.angle_gamma   90.00
#
_symmetry.space_group_name_H-M   'P 1'
#
loop_
_entity.id
_entity.type
_entity.pdbx_description
1 polymer ?
#
loop_
_entity_poly.entity_id
_entity_poly.type
_entity_poly.pdbx_seq_one_letter_code
_entity_poly.pdbx_strand_id
1 'polypeptide(L)'
;VSRHYAKGALQFIVPILLQKLTKQEELDDEDDWNPSKAAGVCLMLLATCCENEIVPHVLPFIKENIKSENWRFRDASLMAFGSILGGLDNTTLKPLVEQAMPTLIELMYDSSVIVRDTAAWTFGRICEIIPEAAINDNYLKPLLESLINGLKAEPRVAANVCWAFSGLAEAAYDSADVNEDTGTPDTYILSQYFEYIVQRLLETTDRPDGAQANLRPAAYEALMEMVKNSPKDCYVTVQKTTMVILERLQQVLQMETHITSHNDRSQFNDLQSLLCGTLQSVLRKVTQEDAPQISDAIMTAMLTMFNSNSCKNGGVQEDALMAVSTLVEVLGEGFLKYMDAFKPFLYIGLKNHQEYQVCGTAVGLTGDIFRALKLKALPYCDEIMTLLLENLGDQSVHRSVKPQILSVFGDIVLSIGPEFKKYLEVVLTTLAQASQAQVDRNDFDMIDYLNELREGVLDAYTGIIQGLKGDGLTPNPDVMILEPHIPFIVQFITVVAQDTVHSDATVAVAAGLVGDLCTAFGAPLLQLLDLEPINDMLAQGRRSGTSRTKTLANWATKELRKLKANSTAAVASCTFLV
;
A
#
# COMPACT_ATOMS: atom_id res chain seq x y z
N VAL A 1 16.31 28.81 -0.83
CA VAL A 1 17.72 28.86 -0.36
C VAL A 1 17.74 28.58 1.14
N SER A 2 18.29 27.46 1.58
CA SER A 2 18.41 27.12 3.01
C SER A 2 19.41 28.07 3.70
N ARG A 3 19.07 28.54 4.90
CA ARG A 3 19.93 29.45 5.69
C ARG A 3 20.78 28.73 6.74
N HIS A 4 20.76 27.40 6.76
CA HIS A 4 21.57 26.54 7.63
C HIS A 4 21.54 26.89 9.14
N TYR A 5 20.46 27.51 9.62
CA TYR A 5 20.33 27.92 11.03
C TYR A 5 20.45 26.74 12.00
N ALA A 6 19.87 25.59 11.67
CA ALA A 6 19.95 24.38 12.48
C ALA A 6 21.41 23.92 12.67
N LYS A 7 22.19 23.87 11.58
CA LYS A 7 23.61 23.49 11.61
C LYS A 7 24.43 24.38 12.55
N GLY A 8 24.24 25.70 12.47
CA GLY A 8 24.94 26.65 13.36
C GLY A 8 24.54 26.56 14.84
N ALA A 9 23.37 26.01 15.15
CA ALA A 9 22.85 25.91 16.51
C ALA A 9 23.05 24.53 17.18
N LEU A 10 23.51 23.51 16.44
CA LEU A 10 23.65 22.13 16.93
C LEU A 10 24.43 22.04 18.25
N GLN A 11 25.55 22.74 18.37
CA GLN A 11 26.41 22.73 19.56
C GLN A 11 25.70 23.22 20.84
N PHE A 12 24.63 24.01 20.71
CA PHE A 12 23.84 24.51 21.83
C PHE A 12 22.60 23.66 22.08
N ILE A 13 21.96 23.17 21.01
CA ILE A 13 20.69 22.44 21.10
C ILE A 13 20.93 21.00 21.56
N VAL A 14 21.88 20.29 20.95
CA VAL A 14 22.09 18.85 21.20
C VAL A 14 22.33 18.55 22.69
N PRO A 15 23.21 19.26 23.43
CA PRO A 15 23.40 18.99 24.86
C PRO A 15 22.12 19.14 25.69
N ILE A 16 21.26 20.11 25.34
CA ILE A 16 19.97 20.33 26.03
C ILE A 16 19.04 19.15 25.74
N LEU A 17 18.95 18.71 24.49
CA LEU A 17 18.12 17.57 24.11
C LEU A 17 18.57 16.29 24.82
N LEU A 18 19.87 16.00 24.84
CA LEU A 18 20.43 14.83 25.52
C LEU A 18 20.14 14.86 27.03
N GLN A 19 20.20 16.03 27.67
CA GLN A 19 19.81 16.18 29.07
C GLN A 19 18.29 16.03 29.29
N LYS A 20 17.46 16.39 28.30
CA LYS A 20 16.01 16.19 28.38
C LYS A 20 15.61 14.74 28.20
N LEU A 21 16.35 13.98 27.39
CA LEU A 21 16.15 12.55 27.24
C LEU A 21 16.29 11.81 28.57
N THR A 22 17.12 12.26 29.51
CA THR A 22 17.28 11.62 30.84
C THR A 22 16.14 11.89 31.82
N LYS A 23 15.06 12.55 31.39
CA LYS A 23 13.90 12.90 32.22
C LYS A 23 12.71 11.99 31.91
N GLN A 24 12.97 10.70 31.69
CA GLN A 24 11.91 9.71 31.50
C GLN A 24 11.11 9.51 32.78
N GLU A 25 9.80 9.34 32.62
CA GLU A 25 8.87 8.98 33.68
C GLU A 25 8.77 7.44 33.75
N GLU A 26 8.74 6.88 34.96
CA GLU A 26 8.71 5.42 35.15
C GLU A 26 7.34 4.81 34.84
N LEU A 27 6.29 5.62 34.95
CA LEU A 27 4.90 5.31 34.63
C LEU A 27 4.43 6.21 33.50
N ASP A 28 5.19 6.24 32.41
CA ASP A 28 4.83 7.00 31.21
C ASP A 28 3.62 6.36 30.53
N ASP A 29 2.56 7.14 30.32
CA ASP A 29 1.47 6.76 29.43
C ASP A 29 1.97 6.89 27.98
N GLU A 30 1.65 5.92 27.12
CA GLU A 30 2.07 5.96 25.71
C GLU A 30 1.51 7.21 25.01
N ASP A 31 0.30 7.64 25.39
CA ASP A 31 -0.41 8.79 24.83
C ASP A 31 0.09 10.15 25.35
N ASP A 32 0.90 10.18 26.42
CA ASP A 32 1.36 11.43 27.02
C ASP A 32 2.51 12.07 26.23
N TRP A 33 2.36 13.32 25.82
CA TRP A 33 3.44 14.07 25.15
C TRP A 33 4.29 14.86 26.13
N ASN A 34 5.43 14.29 26.54
CA ASN A 34 6.33 14.88 27.52
C ASN A 34 7.64 15.45 26.90
N PRO A 35 8.41 16.27 27.65
CA PRO A 35 9.66 16.85 27.16
C PRO A 35 10.74 15.86 26.75
N SER A 36 10.72 14.62 27.26
CA SER A 36 11.66 13.57 26.85
C SER A 36 11.32 13.06 25.45
N LYS A 37 10.05 12.71 25.20
CA LYS A 37 9.56 12.31 23.86
C LYS A 37 9.80 13.41 22.82
N ALA A 38 9.50 14.67 23.18
CA ALA A 38 9.76 15.82 22.33
C ALA A 38 11.26 16.01 22.01
N ALA A 39 12.14 15.71 22.96
CA ALA A 39 13.58 15.79 22.74
C ALA A 39 14.08 14.71 21.76
N GLY A 40 13.55 13.48 21.85
CA GLY A 40 13.83 12.40 20.89
C GLY A 40 13.42 12.77 19.47
N VAL A 41 12.18 13.21 19.27
CA VAL A 41 11.69 13.64 17.95
C VAL A 41 12.47 14.85 17.42
N CYS A 42 12.79 15.83 18.27
CA CYS A 42 13.61 16.97 17.85
C CYS A 42 15.01 16.52 17.41
N LEU A 43 15.60 15.52 18.09
CA LEU A 43 16.90 14.96 17.72
C LEU A 43 16.83 14.21 16.37
N MET A 44 15.76 13.47 16.11
CA MET A 44 15.50 12.82 14.81
C MET A 44 15.40 13.84 13.68
N LEU A 45 14.63 14.92 13.88
CA LEU A 45 14.48 16.00 12.90
C LEU A 45 15.79 16.75 12.65
N LEU A 46 16.61 16.94 13.69
CA LEU A 46 17.94 17.52 13.54
C LEU A 46 18.88 16.58 12.78
N ALA A 47 18.77 15.27 12.98
CA ALA A 47 19.56 14.29 12.24
C ALA A 47 19.23 14.33 10.75
N THR A 48 17.94 14.33 10.37
CA THR A 48 17.55 14.42 8.95
C THR A 48 17.83 15.79 8.32
N CYS A 49 17.89 16.86 9.12
CA CYS A 49 18.18 18.22 8.63
C CYS A 49 19.69 18.51 8.51
N CYS A 50 20.49 18.00 9.44
CA CYS A 50 21.91 18.32 9.55
C CYS A 50 22.84 17.17 9.13
N GLU A 51 22.30 15.97 8.96
CA GLU A 51 23.00 14.77 8.52
C GLU A 51 24.22 14.46 9.42
N ASN A 52 25.37 14.11 8.83
CA ASN A 52 26.58 13.71 9.54
C ASN A 52 27.13 14.75 10.55
N GLU A 53 26.76 16.02 10.42
CA GLU A 53 27.21 17.09 11.33
C GLU A 53 26.71 16.89 12.78
N ILE A 54 25.65 16.10 12.99
CA ILE A 54 25.11 15.83 14.33
C ILE A 54 25.94 14.82 15.13
N VAL A 55 26.63 13.91 14.44
CA VAL A 55 27.38 12.78 15.01
C VAL A 55 28.40 13.21 16.09
N PRO A 56 29.29 14.20 15.86
CA PRO A 56 30.29 14.58 16.86
C PRO A 56 29.68 15.17 18.14
N HIS A 57 28.43 15.65 18.08
CA HIS A 57 27.73 16.21 19.24
C HIS A 57 27.00 15.15 20.07
N VAL A 58 26.60 14.04 19.46
CA VAL A 58 25.80 12.98 20.10
C VAL A 58 26.66 11.80 20.59
N LEU A 59 27.65 11.36 19.79
CA LEU A 59 28.45 10.18 20.13
C LEU A 59 29.20 10.26 21.47
N PRO A 60 29.76 11.41 21.91
CA PRO A 60 30.44 11.48 23.20
C PRO A 60 29.51 11.11 24.36
N PHE A 61 28.28 11.61 24.34
CA PHE A 61 27.28 11.30 25.37
C PHE A 61 26.94 9.81 25.40
N ILE A 62 26.74 9.19 24.23
CA ILE A 62 26.42 7.76 24.12
C ILE A 62 27.56 6.92 24.71
N LYS A 63 28.81 7.19 24.29
CA LYS A 63 29.98 6.41 24.75
C LYS A 63 30.20 6.50 26.27
N GLU A 64 29.89 7.65 26.86
CA GLU A 64 30.01 7.86 28.31
C GLU A 64 28.89 7.16 29.10
N ASN A 65 27.68 7.09 28.55
CA ASN A 65 26.47 6.79 29.33
C ASN A 65 25.82 5.43 29.00
N ILE A 66 26.19 4.77 27.90
CA ILE A 66 25.56 3.50 27.46
C ILE A 66 25.72 2.35 28.47
N LYS A 67 26.75 2.39 29.32
CA LYS A 67 26.99 1.44 30.42
C LYS A 67 26.83 2.06 31.82
N SER A 68 26.15 3.20 31.93
CA SER A 68 25.90 3.87 33.21
C SER A 68 25.10 2.96 34.15
N GLU A 69 25.33 3.03 35.47
CA GLU A 69 24.50 2.32 36.45
C GLU A 69 23.06 2.84 36.48
N ASN A 70 22.86 4.12 36.14
CA ASN A 70 21.55 4.74 36.06
C ASN A 70 20.87 4.42 34.73
N TRP A 71 19.74 3.69 34.80
CA TRP A 71 18.99 3.27 33.62
C TRP A 71 18.53 4.44 32.75
N ARG A 72 18.26 5.63 33.33
CA ARG A 72 17.84 6.83 32.57
C ARG A 72 18.89 7.28 31.57
N PHE A 73 20.17 7.13 31.93
CA PHE A 73 21.29 7.48 31.07
C PHE A 73 21.57 6.40 30.01
N ARG A 74 21.39 5.12 30.36
CA ARG A 74 21.47 4.03 29.37
C ARG A 74 20.39 4.17 28.32
N ASP A 75 19.15 4.38 28.75
CA ASP A 75 18.00 4.60 27.88
C ASP A 75 18.17 5.84 27.00
N ALA A 76 18.53 6.99 27.59
CA ALA A 76 18.78 8.20 26.83
C ALA A 76 19.89 8.01 25.77
N SER A 77 20.90 7.17 26.06
CA SER A 77 21.97 6.85 25.11
C SER A 77 21.46 6.01 23.93
N LEU A 78 20.61 5.01 24.20
CA LEU A 78 19.96 4.22 23.15
C LEU A 78 19.02 5.08 22.31
N MET A 79 18.17 5.89 22.94
CA MET A 79 17.24 6.78 22.26
C MET A 79 18.00 7.76 21.36
N ALA A 80 19.08 8.35 21.87
CA ALA A 80 19.94 9.23 21.07
C ALA A 80 20.59 8.51 19.90
N PHE A 81 21.04 7.26 20.10
CA PHE A 81 21.63 6.43 19.05
C PHE A 81 20.62 6.12 17.94
N GLY A 82 19.44 5.58 18.28
CA GLY A 82 18.39 5.25 17.31
C GLY A 82 17.82 6.49 16.59
N SER A 83 17.78 7.63 17.27
CA SER A 83 17.28 8.90 16.71
C SER A 83 18.14 9.43 15.57
N ILE A 84 19.47 9.25 15.64
CA ILE A 84 20.38 9.81 14.61
C ILE A 84 20.50 8.95 13.36
N LEU A 85 20.11 7.66 13.40
CA LEU A 85 20.37 6.69 12.33
C LEU A 85 19.82 7.14 10.96
N GLY A 86 18.62 7.74 10.92
CA GLY A 86 17.94 8.10 9.67
C GLY A 86 18.51 9.31 8.92
N GLY A 87 19.46 10.04 9.51
CA GLY A 87 20.09 11.20 8.87
C GLY A 87 21.50 10.95 8.35
N LEU A 88 22.10 9.81 8.67
CA LEU A 88 23.51 9.55 8.36
C LEU A 88 23.67 8.91 6.98
N ASP A 89 24.81 9.16 6.34
CA ASP A 89 25.17 8.46 5.12
C ASP A 89 25.63 7.02 5.43
N ASN A 90 25.44 6.10 4.47
CA ASN A 90 25.78 4.68 4.65
C ASN A 90 27.25 4.45 5.04
N THR A 91 28.16 5.31 4.58
CA THR A 91 29.60 5.24 4.89
C THR A 91 29.89 5.41 6.39
N THR A 92 29.14 6.28 7.06
CA THR A 92 29.29 6.55 8.50
C THR A 92 28.41 5.62 9.33
N LEU A 93 27.18 5.36 8.86
CA LEU A 93 26.16 4.61 9.57
C LEU A 93 26.56 3.13 9.78
N LYS A 94 27.00 2.45 8.71
CA LYS A 94 27.34 1.01 8.75
C LYS A 94 28.40 0.66 9.80
N PRO A 95 29.61 1.27 9.79
CA PRO A 95 30.63 0.92 10.76
C PRO A 95 30.23 1.31 12.19
N LEU A 96 29.39 2.33 12.35
CA LEU A 96 28.91 2.76 13.66
C LEU A 96 27.95 1.71 14.26
N VAL A 97 27.00 1.21 13.47
CA VAL A 97 26.05 0.17 13.89
C VAL A 97 26.75 -1.16 14.14
N GLU A 98 27.65 -1.59 13.25
CA GLU A 98 28.41 -2.84 13.43
C GLU A 98 29.25 -2.84 14.72
N GLN A 99 29.82 -1.70 15.10
CA GLN A 99 30.54 -1.55 16.38
C GLN A 99 29.61 -1.56 17.60
N ALA A 100 28.39 -1.02 17.47
CA ALA A 100 27.42 -0.95 18.55
C ALA A 100 26.68 -2.29 18.77
N MET A 101 26.59 -3.13 17.74
CA MET A 101 25.77 -4.35 17.71
C MET A 101 25.91 -5.24 18.97
N PRO A 102 27.13 -5.59 19.45
CA PRO A 102 27.26 -6.43 20.64
C PRO A 102 26.66 -5.80 21.90
N THR A 103 26.78 -4.48 22.04
CA THR A 103 26.22 -3.74 23.19
C THR A 103 24.71 -3.61 23.08
N LEU A 104 24.17 -3.42 21.87
CA LEU A 104 22.72 -3.38 21.66
C LEU A 104 22.06 -4.72 22.01
N ILE A 105 22.69 -5.84 21.60
CA ILE A 105 22.21 -7.18 21.96
C ILE A 105 22.26 -7.40 23.47
N GLU A 106 23.31 -6.94 24.16
CA GLU A 106 23.40 -6.98 25.63
C GLU A 106 22.23 -6.21 26.29
N LEU A 107 21.89 -5.03 25.76
CA LEU A 107 20.84 -4.16 26.29
C LEU A 107 19.42 -4.72 26.11
N MET A 108 19.20 -5.67 25.19
CA MET A 108 17.95 -6.44 25.12
C MET A 108 17.70 -7.30 26.37
N TYR A 109 18.74 -7.55 27.15
CA TYR A 109 18.67 -8.30 28.41
C TYR A 109 18.85 -7.39 29.64
N ASP A 110 18.78 -6.07 29.49
CA ASP A 110 18.91 -5.13 30.61
C ASP A 110 17.85 -5.39 31.68
N SER A 111 18.20 -5.13 32.95
CA SER A 111 17.28 -5.17 34.09
C SER A 111 16.05 -4.25 33.95
N SER A 112 16.20 -3.11 33.28
CA SER A 112 15.16 -2.09 33.14
C SER A 112 14.30 -2.36 31.91
N VAL A 113 12.99 -2.44 32.09
CA VAL A 113 12.02 -2.62 31.00
C VAL A 113 12.14 -1.49 29.97
N ILE A 114 12.33 -0.25 30.43
CA ILE A 114 12.42 0.93 29.57
C ILE A 114 13.66 0.86 28.67
N VAL A 115 14.79 0.39 29.20
CA VAL A 115 16.02 0.21 28.41
C VAL A 115 15.81 -0.89 27.36
N ARG A 116 15.19 -2.01 27.72
CA ARG A 116 14.88 -3.09 26.76
C ARG A 116 13.92 -2.64 25.67
N ASP A 117 12.94 -1.82 26.02
CA ASP A 117 11.96 -1.24 25.09
C ASP A 117 12.66 -0.37 24.04
N THR A 118 13.48 0.59 24.48
CA THR A 118 14.25 1.44 23.57
C THR A 118 15.30 0.66 22.79
N ALA A 119 15.86 -0.42 23.35
CA ALA A 119 16.76 -1.32 22.61
C ALA A 119 16.01 -2.03 21.47
N ALA A 120 14.81 -2.56 21.73
CA ALA A 120 13.97 -3.18 20.70
C ALA A 120 13.57 -2.19 19.61
N TRP A 121 13.16 -0.97 19.98
CA TRP A 121 12.88 0.11 19.02
C TRP A 121 14.12 0.47 18.19
N THR A 122 15.30 0.55 18.82
CA THR A 122 16.55 0.81 18.11
C THR A 122 16.86 -0.29 17.09
N PHE A 123 16.58 -1.56 17.40
CA PHE A 123 16.73 -2.65 16.43
C PHE A 123 15.75 -2.56 15.26
N GLY A 124 14.50 -2.17 15.50
CA GLY A 124 13.55 -1.94 14.42
C GLY A 124 14.04 -0.83 13.48
N ARG A 125 14.58 0.27 14.03
CA ARG A 125 15.21 1.35 13.24
C ARG A 125 16.43 0.87 12.45
N ILE A 126 17.25 -0.02 13.02
CA ILE A 126 18.40 -0.60 12.33
C ILE A 126 17.93 -1.47 11.16
N CYS A 127 16.91 -2.30 11.36
CA CYS A 127 16.39 -3.17 10.31
C CYS A 127 15.74 -2.36 9.17
N GLU A 128 15.07 -1.25 9.48
CA GLU A 128 14.45 -0.34 8.51
C GLU A 128 15.49 0.47 7.71
N ILE A 129 16.49 1.06 8.37
CA ILE A 129 17.39 2.03 7.74
C ILE A 129 18.64 1.37 7.15
N ILE A 130 19.21 0.41 7.88
CA ILE A 130 20.47 -0.24 7.50
C ILE A 130 20.37 -1.77 7.65
N PRO A 131 19.49 -2.39 6.86
CA PRO A 131 19.23 -3.82 6.92
C PRO A 131 20.50 -4.67 6.80
N GLU A 132 21.46 -4.23 5.98
CA GLU A 132 22.76 -4.90 5.78
C GLU A 132 23.53 -5.17 7.08
N ALA A 133 23.40 -4.30 8.09
CA ALA A 133 24.08 -4.50 9.37
C ALA A 133 23.37 -5.60 10.20
N ALA A 134 22.05 -5.69 10.12
CA ALA A 134 21.24 -6.68 10.84
C ALA A 134 21.34 -8.09 10.23
N ILE A 135 21.40 -8.19 8.89
CA ILE A 135 21.53 -9.47 8.17
C ILE A 135 22.98 -10.00 8.09
N ASN A 136 23.90 -9.42 8.86
CA ASN A 136 25.30 -9.85 8.89
C ASN A 136 25.43 -11.21 9.60
N ASP A 137 26.07 -12.18 8.95
CA ASP A 137 26.27 -13.55 9.46
C ASP A 137 26.85 -13.62 10.88
N ASN A 138 27.70 -12.66 11.25
CA ASN A 138 28.33 -12.62 12.58
C ASN A 138 27.35 -12.30 13.71
N TYR A 139 26.30 -11.54 13.40
CA TYR A 139 25.37 -10.97 14.39
C TYR A 139 23.96 -11.52 14.27
N LEU A 140 23.57 -12.05 13.11
CA LEU A 140 22.21 -12.48 12.82
C LEU A 140 21.69 -13.48 13.86
N LYS A 141 22.44 -14.54 14.15
CA LYS A 141 21.99 -15.57 15.09
C LYS A 141 21.81 -15.00 16.52
N PRO A 142 22.81 -14.32 17.13
CA PRO A 142 22.62 -13.65 18.42
C PRO A 142 21.47 -12.64 18.43
N LEU A 143 21.28 -11.89 17.35
CA LEU A 143 20.18 -10.95 17.19
C LEU A 143 18.83 -11.68 17.23
N LEU A 144 18.65 -12.72 16.40
CA LEU A 144 17.43 -13.53 16.38
C LEU A 144 17.13 -14.16 17.74
N GLU A 145 18.13 -14.70 18.44
CA GLU A 145 17.95 -15.23 19.80
C GLU A 145 17.44 -14.14 20.76
N SER A 146 17.99 -12.93 20.68
CA SER A 146 17.55 -11.79 21.50
C SER A 146 16.13 -11.32 21.18
N LEU A 147 15.76 -11.25 19.90
CA LEU A 147 14.42 -10.86 19.46
C LEU A 147 13.39 -11.93 19.85
N ILE A 148 13.69 -13.21 19.64
CA ILE A 148 12.78 -14.31 20.04
C ILE A 148 12.56 -14.32 21.55
N ASN A 149 13.59 -14.05 22.35
CA ASN A 149 13.41 -13.90 23.79
C ASN A 149 12.59 -12.65 24.13
N GLY A 150 12.80 -11.54 23.40
CA GLY A 150 12.05 -10.30 23.53
C GLY A 150 10.55 -10.43 23.27
N LEU A 151 10.11 -11.36 22.42
CA LEU A 151 8.68 -11.65 22.21
C LEU A 151 7.96 -12.12 23.49
N LYS A 152 8.70 -12.66 24.47
CA LYS A 152 8.18 -13.11 25.77
C LYS A 152 8.23 -12.02 26.85
N ALA A 153 8.82 -10.87 26.55
CA ALA A 153 8.94 -9.76 27.49
C ALA A 153 7.60 -9.01 27.65
N GLU A 154 7.62 -7.93 28.43
CA GLU A 154 6.47 -7.05 28.65
C GLU A 154 5.92 -6.51 27.33
N PRO A 155 4.60 -6.22 27.24
CA PRO A 155 3.94 -5.87 25.97
C PRO A 155 4.63 -4.76 25.16
N ARG A 156 5.08 -3.68 25.81
CA ARG A 156 5.81 -2.58 25.15
C ARG A 156 7.08 -3.04 24.42
N VAL A 157 7.87 -3.90 25.08
CA VAL A 157 9.11 -4.45 24.50
C VAL A 157 8.76 -5.41 23.37
N ALA A 158 7.82 -6.31 23.60
CA ALA A 158 7.43 -7.32 22.63
C ALA A 158 6.80 -6.69 21.36
N ALA A 159 6.08 -5.58 21.48
CA ALA A 159 5.53 -4.85 20.34
C ALA A 159 6.63 -4.27 19.44
N ASN A 160 7.63 -3.60 20.02
CA ASN A 160 8.81 -3.11 19.29
C ASN A 160 9.64 -4.25 18.68
N VAL A 161 9.72 -5.40 19.36
CA VAL A 161 10.35 -6.62 18.80
C VAL A 161 9.59 -7.14 17.60
N CYS A 162 8.25 -7.12 17.62
CA CYS A 162 7.44 -7.52 16.46
C CYS A 162 7.74 -6.59 15.28
N TRP A 163 7.79 -5.28 15.49
CA TRP A 163 8.17 -4.33 14.45
C TRP A 163 9.59 -4.58 13.90
N ALA A 164 10.55 -4.92 14.77
CA ALA A 164 11.89 -5.32 14.34
C ALA A 164 11.89 -6.59 13.46
N PHE A 165 11.03 -7.57 13.75
CA PHE A 165 10.86 -8.73 12.87
C PHE A 165 10.28 -8.36 11.50
N SER A 166 9.32 -7.42 11.43
CA SER A 166 8.78 -6.94 10.15
C SER A 166 9.89 -6.37 9.27
N GLY A 167 10.69 -5.45 9.81
CA GLY A 167 11.82 -4.86 9.08
C GLY A 167 12.89 -5.89 8.71
N LEU A 168 13.17 -6.85 9.59
CA LEU A 168 14.13 -7.92 9.30
C LEU A 168 13.65 -8.87 8.19
N ALA A 169 12.34 -9.12 8.10
CA ALA A 169 11.74 -9.95 7.06
C ALA A 169 11.86 -9.30 5.69
N GLU A 170 11.51 -8.01 5.58
CA GLU A 170 11.63 -7.20 4.37
C GLU A 170 13.09 -7.14 3.91
N ALA A 171 14.00 -6.79 4.84
CA ALA A 171 15.44 -6.76 4.63
C ALA A 171 16.00 -8.07 4.07
N ALA A 172 15.62 -9.21 4.67
CA ALA A 172 16.09 -10.52 4.27
C ALA A 172 15.59 -10.88 2.86
N TYR A 173 14.36 -10.53 2.52
CA TYR A 173 13.77 -10.83 1.22
C TYR A 173 14.36 -9.95 0.10
N ASP A 174 14.52 -8.66 0.33
CA ASP A 174 15.12 -7.73 -0.64
C ASP A 174 16.60 -8.03 -0.90
N SER A 175 17.31 -8.57 0.09
CA SER A 175 18.70 -9.01 -0.06
C SER A 175 18.86 -10.35 -0.78
N ALA A 176 17.78 -11.12 -0.96
CA ALA A 176 17.83 -12.45 -1.55
C ALA A 176 17.88 -12.39 -3.08
N ASP A 177 18.58 -13.34 -3.69
CA ASP A 177 18.63 -13.47 -5.15
C ASP A 177 17.25 -13.88 -5.68
N VAL A 178 16.61 -12.98 -6.43
CA VAL A 178 15.29 -13.22 -7.03
C VAL A 178 15.44 -14.13 -8.24
N ASN A 179 14.69 -15.23 -8.26
CA ASN A 179 14.64 -16.12 -9.41
C ASN A 179 13.85 -15.46 -10.56
N GLU A 180 14.55 -15.13 -11.66
CA GLU A 180 14.00 -14.41 -12.82
C GLU A 180 12.75 -15.06 -13.43
N ASP A 181 12.63 -16.39 -13.36
CA ASP A 181 11.50 -17.12 -13.94
C ASP A 181 10.20 -16.99 -13.12
N THR A 182 10.34 -16.71 -11.82
CA THR A 182 9.20 -16.76 -10.87
C THR A 182 8.99 -15.48 -10.09
N GLY A 183 9.90 -14.50 -10.20
CA GLY A 183 9.85 -13.24 -9.49
C GLY A 183 9.93 -13.37 -7.96
N THR A 184 10.28 -14.54 -7.43
CA THR A 184 10.36 -14.83 -5.99
C THR A 184 11.65 -15.57 -5.66
N PRO A 185 12.32 -15.27 -4.54
CA PRO A 185 13.54 -15.97 -4.14
C PRO A 185 13.24 -17.42 -3.74
N ASP A 186 14.15 -18.32 -4.08
CA ASP A 186 14.01 -19.75 -3.75
C ASP A 186 14.29 -20.02 -2.26
N THR A 187 15.21 -19.27 -1.65
CA THR A 187 15.58 -19.33 -0.23
C THR A 187 16.16 -17.98 0.21
N TYR A 188 16.27 -17.75 1.52
CA TYR A 188 16.95 -16.57 2.08
C TYR A 188 17.58 -16.86 3.44
N ILE A 189 18.22 -15.86 4.04
CA ILE A 189 19.00 -16.02 5.28
C ILE A 189 18.17 -16.44 6.50
N LEU A 190 16.85 -16.18 6.51
CA LEU A 190 15.95 -16.55 7.59
C LEU A 190 15.26 -17.92 7.37
N SER A 191 15.45 -18.61 6.24
CA SER A 191 14.67 -19.82 5.90
C SER A 191 14.77 -20.90 6.98
N GLN A 192 15.96 -21.11 7.53
CA GLN A 192 16.20 -22.09 8.59
C GLN A 192 15.55 -21.74 9.94
N TYR A 193 15.19 -20.48 10.15
CA TYR A 193 14.56 -19.98 11.38
C TYR A 193 13.07 -19.69 11.20
N PHE A 194 12.58 -19.67 9.96
CA PHE A 194 11.25 -19.18 9.58
C PHE A 194 10.12 -19.85 10.36
N GLU A 195 10.07 -21.19 10.37
CA GLU A 195 9.02 -21.94 11.08
C GLU A 195 9.00 -21.61 12.57
N TYR A 196 10.17 -21.47 13.19
CA TYR A 196 10.29 -21.17 14.60
C TYR A 196 9.87 -19.73 14.92
N ILE A 197 10.24 -18.75 14.09
CA ILE A 197 9.84 -17.34 14.25
C ILE A 197 8.32 -17.22 14.12
N VAL A 198 7.73 -17.81 13.07
CA VAL A 198 6.28 -17.81 12.83
C VAL A 198 5.53 -18.44 14.00
N GLN A 199 6.00 -19.57 14.53
CA GLN A 199 5.40 -20.20 15.70
C GLN A 199 5.44 -19.27 16.93
N ARG A 200 6.57 -18.60 17.17
CA ARG A 200 6.71 -17.68 18.31
C ARG A 200 5.81 -16.44 18.15
N LEU A 201 5.65 -15.90 16.94
CA LEU A 201 4.71 -14.81 16.68
C LEU A 201 3.25 -15.25 16.90
N LEU A 202 2.86 -16.45 16.45
CA LEU A 202 1.54 -17.02 16.70
C LEU A 202 1.27 -17.21 18.21
N GLU A 203 2.27 -17.60 18.99
CA GLU A 203 2.14 -17.65 20.46
C GLU A 203 2.01 -16.26 21.09
N THR A 204 2.73 -15.26 20.56
CA THR A 204 2.61 -13.86 21.01
C THR A 204 1.21 -13.32 20.77
N THR A 205 0.56 -13.65 19.64
CA THR A 205 -0.81 -13.20 19.35
C THR A 205 -1.85 -13.76 20.33
N ASP A 206 -1.60 -14.94 20.91
CA ASP A 206 -2.49 -15.61 21.88
C ASP A 206 -2.26 -15.14 23.32
N ARG A 207 -1.32 -14.22 23.55
CA ARG A 207 -1.02 -13.72 24.89
C ARG A 207 -2.24 -13.04 25.54
N PRO A 208 -2.48 -13.30 26.84
CA PRO A 208 -3.61 -12.71 27.57
C PRO A 208 -3.45 -11.19 27.76
N ASP A 209 -2.21 -10.70 27.82
CA ASP A 209 -1.84 -9.28 27.91
C ASP A 209 -1.68 -8.61 26.53
N GLY A 210 -2.06 -9.29 25.44
CA GLY A 210 -1.92 -8.79 24.07
C GLY A 210 -2.70 -7.52 23.73
N ALA A 211 -3.65 -7.12 24.58
CA ALA A 211 -4.39 -5.86 24.44
C ALA A 211 -3.59 -4.62 24.92
N GLN A 212 -2.47 -4.82 25.62
CA GLN A 212 -1.61 -3.72 26.11
C GLN A 212 -0.57 -3.34 25.06
N ALA A 213 -0.21 -2.06 25.00
CA ALA A 213 0.85 -1.53 24.13
C ALA A 213 0.75 -1.96 22.65
N ASN A 214 -0.48 -2.18 22.16
CA ASN A 214 -0.76 -2.68 20.82
C ASN A 214 -0.01 -3.97 20.43
N LEU A 215 0.31 -4.83 21.41
CA LEU A 215 1.11 -6.03 21.18
C LEU A 215 0.46 -6.99 20.18
N ARG A 216 -0.84 -7.28 20.32
CA ARG A 216 -1.53 -8.21 19.44
C ARG A 216 -1.58 -7.71 17.99
N PRO A 217 -1.96 -6.45 17.71
CA PRO A 217 -1.79 -5.85 16.38
C PRO A 217 -0.35 -5.98 15.84
N ALA A 218 0.66 -5.58 16.62
CA ALA A 218 2.05 -5.63 16.19
C ALA A 218 2.51 -7.07 15.87
N ALA A 219 2.09 -8.06 16.65
CA ALA A 219 2.42 -9.46 16.41
C ALA A 219 1.76 -10.02 15.14
N TYR A 220 0.51 -9.64 14.85
CA TYR A 220 -0.15 -9.99 13.59
C TYR A 220 0.49 -9.29 12.40
N GLU A 221 0.88 -8.02 12.54
CA GLU A 221 1.59 -7.27 11.51
C GLU A 221 2.96 -7.88 11.18
N ALA A 222 3.72 -8.27 12.20
CA ALA A 222 4.97 -9.00 12.01
C ALA A 222 4.74 -10.36 11.34
N LEU A 223 3.69 -11.08 11.70
CA LEU A 223 3.32 -12.33 11.05
C LEU A 223 2.96 -12.12 9.57
N MET A 224 2.20 -11.06 9.27
CA MET A 224 1.85 -10.68 7.90
C MET A 224 3.08 -10.38 7.07
N GLU A 225 4.01 -9.57 7.59
CA GLU A 225 5.22 -9.19 6.86
C GLU A 225 6.17 -10.38 6.68
N MET A 226 6.29 -11.26 7.68
CA MET A 226 7.04 -12.52 7.56
C MET A 226 6.47 -13.41 6.45
N VAL A 227 5.14 -13.55 6.34
CA VAL A 227 4.50 -14.35 5.28
C VAL A 227 4.64 -13.68 3.91
N LYS A 228 4.42 -12.36 3.83
CA LYS A 228 4.57 -11.59 2.60
C LYS A 228 6.01 -11.64 2.05
N ASN A 229 7.00 -11.68 2.94
CA ASN A 229 8.41 -11.71 2.58
C ASN A 229 9.03 -13.10 2.77
N SER A 230 8.25 -14.17 2.52
CA SER A 230 8.74 -15.53 2.56
C SER A 230 9.24 -16.03 1.18
N PRO A 231 10.41 -16.68 1.09
CA PRO A 231 10.85 -17.41 -0.10
C PRO A 231 10.06 -18.70 -0.33
N LYS A 232 10.29 -19.35 -1.49
CA LYS A 232 9.55 -20.58 -1.88
C LYS A 232 9.75 -21.76 -0.94
N ASP A 233 10.95 -21.96 -0.40
CA ASP A 233 11.24 -23.08 0.51
C ASP A 233 10.44 -23.00 1.83
N CYS A 234 9.92 -21.82 2.18
CA CYS A 234 9.09 -21.59 3.37
C CYS A 234 7.59 -21.86 3.14
N TYR A 235 7.17 -22.25 1.92
CA TYR A 235 5.77 -22.39 1.54
C TYR A 235 4.98 -23.36 2.42
N VAL A 236 5.59 -24.48 2.83
CA VAL A 236 4.95 -25.46 3.73
C VAL A 236 4.57 -24.83 5.07
N THR A 237 5.42 -23.94 5.60
CA THR A 237 5.12 -23.21 6.84
C THR A 237 3.98 -22.21 6.60
N VAL A 238 3.99 -21.49 5.47
CA VAL A 238 2.89 -20.58 5.09
C VAL A 238 1.55 -21.32 5.00
N GLN A 239 1.52 -22.51 4.41
CA GLN A 239 0.32 -23.36 4.37
C GLN A 239 -0.18 -23.74 5.78
N LYS A 240 0.72 -24.18 6.67
CA LYS A 240 0.34 -24.48 8.06
C LYS A 240 -0.23 -23.24 8.76
N THR A 241 0.40 -22.08 8.60
CA THR A 241 -0.08 -20.80 9.15
C THR A 241 -1.46 -20.44 8.59
N THR A 242 -1.70 -20.66 7.30
CA THR A 242 -3.02 -20.44 6.66
C THR A 242 -4.12 -21.18 7.40
N MET A 243 -3.89 -22.47 7.70
CA MET A 243 -4.87 -23.30 8.40
C MET A 243 -5.11 -22.82 9.83
N VAL A 244 -4.05 -22.41 10.54
CA VAL A 244 -4.18 -21.85 11.91
C VAL A 244 -4.99 -20.56 11.90
N ILE A 245 -4.74 -19.65 10.96
CA ILE A 245 -5.49 -18.39 10.84
C ILE A 245 -6.95 -18.65 10.50
N LEU A 246 -7.24 -19.61 9.63
CA LEU A 246 -8.61 -20.01 9.31
C LEU A 246 -9.35 -20.60 10.52
N GLU A 247 -8.69 -21.48 11.28
CA GLU A 247 -9.26 -22.04 12.50
C GLU A 247 -9.56 -20.94 13.52
N ARG A 248 -8.62 -20.02 13.73
CA ARG A 248 -8.81 -18.87 14.64
C ARG A 248 -9.95 -17.97 14.19
N LEU A 249 -10.07 -17.69 12.90
CA LEU A 249 -11.18 -16.91 12.35
C LEU A 249 -12.53 -17.59 12.62
N GLN A 250 -12.62 -18.91 12.42
CA GLN A 250 -13.84 -19.67 12.72
C GLN A 250 -14.17 -19.67 14.21
N GLN A 251 -13.17 -19.82 15.09
CA GLN A 251 -13.36 -19.75 16.54
C GLN A 251 -13.88 -18.38 16.97
N VAL A 252 -13.27 -17.30 16.47
CA VAL A 252 -13.70 -15.92 16.75
C VAL A 252 -15.14 -15.71 16.30
N LEU A 253 -15.53 -16.17 15.10
CA LEU A 253 -16.92 -16.05 14.63
C LEU A 253 -17.94 -16.77 15.53
N GLN A 254 -17.57 -17.88 16.18
CA GLN A 254 -18.45 -18.58 17.12
C GLN A 254 -18.58 -17.87 18.48
N MET A 255 -17.55 -17.13 18.88
CA MET A 255 -17.50 -16.41 20.15
C MET A 255 -18.40 -15.17 20.21
N GLU A 256 -18.93 -14.71 19.08
CA GLU A 256 -19.79 -13.50 19.02
C GLU A 256 -20.97 -13.57 20.01
N THR A 257 -21.53 -14.76 20.21
CA THR A 257 -22.69 -14.98 21.09
C THR A 257 -22.43 -14.70 22.57
N HIS A 258 -21.16 -14.62 22.98
CA HIS A 258 -20.75 -14.43 24.37
C HIS A 258 -20.33 -12.99 24.72
N ILE A 259 -20.37 -12.07 23.75
CA ILE A 259 -19.91 -10.68 23.95
C ILE A 259 -21.04 -9.85 24.56
N THR A 260 -20.86 -9.43 25.81
CA THR A 260 -21.85 -8.60 26.53
C THR A 260 -21.39 -7.16 26.76
N SER A 261 -20.08 -6.90 26.77
CA SER A 261 -19.51 -5.56 27.03
C SER A 261 -19.13 -4.84 25.73
N HIS A 262 -19.24 -3.51 25.74
CA HIS A 262 -18.77 -2.67 24.64
C HIS A 262 -17.25 -2.76 24.44
N ASN A 263 -16.48 -2.89 25.53
CA ASN A 263 -15.02 -3.02 25.44
C ASN A 263 -14.62 -4.35 24.77
N ASP A 264 -15.27 -5.44 25.18
CA ASP A 264 -15.07 -6.76 24.59
C ASP A 264 -15.45 -6.76 23.09
N ARG A 265 -16.48 -6.00 22.71
CA ARG A 265 -16.90 -5.83 21.32
C ARG A 265 -15.84 -5.11 20.47
N SER A 266 -15.18 -4.08 21.02
CA SER A 266 -14.10 -3.37 20.31
C SER A 266 -12.93 -4.33 20.05
N GLN A 267 -12.42 -4.98 21.10
CA GLN A 267 -11.29 -5.91 20.98
C GLN A 267 -11.61 -7.09 20.04
N PHE A 268 -12.87 -7.52 20.03
CA PHE A 268 -13.34 -8.55 19.11
C PHE A 268 -13.31 -8.09 17.65
N ASN A 269 -13.80 -6.88 17.38
CA ASN A 269 -13.77 -6.29 16.04
C ASN A 269 -12.31 -6.11 15.56
N ASP A 270 -11.43 -5.63 16.43
CA ASP A 270 -10.01 -5.46 16.12
C ASP A 270 -9.36 -6.81 15.78
N LEU A 271 -9.68 -7.87 16.54
CA LEU A 271 -9.19 -9.22 16.25
C LEU A 271 -9.70 -9.75 14.89
N GLN A 272 -10.96 -9.48 14.53
CA GLN A 272 -11.50 -9.86 13.23
C GLN A 272 -10.79 -9.14 12.09
N SER A 273 -10.56 -7.83 12.24
CA SER A 273 -9.79 -7.02 11.29
C SER A 273 -8.38 -7.59 11.09
N LEU A 274 -7.64 -7.85 12.17
CA LEU A 274 -6.29 -8.42 12.11
C LEU A 274 -6.25 -9.81 11.45
N LEU A 275 -7.23 -10.67 11.73
CA LEU A 275 -7.34 -11.99 11.11
C LEU A 275 -7.65 -11.89 9.61
N CYS A 276 -8.50 -10.94 9.20
CA CYS A 276 -8.80 -10.69 7.79
C CYS A 276 -7.58 -10.13 7.04
N GLY A 277 -6.86 -9.17 7.63
CA GLY A 277 -5.60 -8.68 7.08
C GLY A 277 -4.55 -9.78 6.95
N THR A 278 -4.45 -10.65 7.98
CA THR A 278 -3.52 -11.79 7.93
C THR A 278 -3.88 -12.77 6.84
N LEU A 279 -5.18 -13.03 6.65
CA LEU A 279 -5.65 -13.90 5.58
C LEU A 279 -5.36 -13.31 4.20
N GLN A 280 -5.47 -12.00 4.01
CA GLN A 280 -5.08 -11.34 2.76
C GLN A 280 -3.61 -11.60 2.43
N SER A 281 -2.70 -11.35 3.38
CA SER A 281 -1.25 -11.55 3.21
C SER A 281 -0.90 -13.00 2.88
N VAL A 282 -1.57 -13.94 3.54
CA VAL A 282 -1.41 -15.38 3.29
C VAL A 282 -1.95 -15.77 1.92
N LEU A 283 -3.15 -15.32 1.54
CA LEU A 283 -3.79 -15.65 0.27
C LEU A 283 -2.95 -15.23 -0.93
N ARG A 284 -2.28 -14.07 -0.87
CA ARG A 284 -1.37 -13.60 -1.92
C ARG A 284 -0.17 -14.52 -2.16
N LYS A 285 0.15 -15.41 -1.21
CA LYS A 285 1.23 -16.40 -1.33
C LYS A 285 0.75 -17.80 -1.70
N VAL A 286 -0.55 -18.07 -1.62
CA VAL A 286 -1.10 -19.39 -1.94
C VAL A 286 -1.02 -19.63 -3.45
N THR A 287 -0.56 -20.81 -3.84
CA THR A 287 -0.49 -21.20 -5.24
C THR A 287 -1.88 -21.40 -5.84
N GLN A 288 -2.02 -21.23 -7.16
CA GLN A 288 -3.29 -21.46 -7.86
C GLN A 288 -3.81 -22.90 -7.72
N GLU A 289 -2.94 -23.87 -7.41
CA GLU A 289 -3.32 -25.28 -7.19
C GLU A 289 -3.95 -25.51 -5.80
N ASP A 290 -3.48 -24.78 -4.79
CA ASP A 290 -3.97 -24.90 -3.41
C ASP A 290 -5.15 -23.96 -3.13
N ALA A 291 -5.25 -22.84 -3.83
CA ALA A 291 -6.29 -21.85 -3.62
C ALA A 291 -7.73 -22.43 -3.67
N PRO A 292 -8.10 -23.32 -4.61
CA PRO A 292 -9.43 -23.93 -4.62
C PRO A 292 -9.73 -24.74 -3.35
N GLN A 293 -8.72 -25.38 -2.74
CA GLN A 293 -8.90 -26.26 -1.58
C GLN A 293 -9.23 -25.48 -0.30
N ILE A 294 -8.70 -24.26 -0.18
CA ILE A 294 -8.94 -23.39 0.99
C ILE A 294 -10.08 -22.39 0.75
N SER A 295 -10.41 -22.08 -0.50
CA SER A 295 -11.37 -21.03 -0.85
C SER A 295 -12.77 -21.23 -0.28
N ASP A 296 -13.25 -22.48 -0.20
CA ASP A 296 -14.59 -22.78 0.32
C ASP A 296 -14.69 -22.46 1.81
N ALA A 297 -13.65 -22.81 2.58
CA ALA A 297 -13.57 -22.51 4.01
C ALA A 297 -13.48 -21.00 4.26
N ILE A 298 -12.68 -20.29 3.45
CA ILE A 298 -12.54 -18.83 3.52
C ILE A 298 -13.87 -18.15 3.22
N MET A 299 -14.51 -18.48 2.09
CA MET A 299 -15.79 -17.85 1.73
C MET A 299 -16.89 -18.17 2.73
N THR A 300 -16.92 -19.38 3.28
CA THR A 300 -17.86 -19.71 4.35
C THR A 300 -17.64 -18.84 5.59
N ALA A 301 -16.38 -18.63 6.00
CA ALA A 301 -16.04 -17.75 7.11
C ALA A 301 -16.42 -16.29 6.81
N MET A 302 -16.10 -15.78 5.62
CA MET A 302 -16.44 -14.42 5.20
C MET A 302 -17.94 -14.18 5.14
N LEU A 303 -18.71 -15.08 4.53
CA LEU A 303 -20.18 -15.00 4.48
C LEU A 303 -20.80 -15.07 5.87
N THR A 304 -20.25 -15.89 6.77
CA THR A 304 -20.68 -15.94 8.18
C THR A 304 -20.40 -14.60 8.86
N MET A 305 -19.24 -14.01 8.62
CA MET A 305 -18.86 -12.71 9.15
C MET A 305 -19.76 -11.58 8.62
N PHE A 306 -20.10 -11.55 7.33
CA PHE A 306 -21.01 -10.55 6.78
C PHE A 306 -22.43 -10.65 7.36
N ASN A 307 -22.87 -11.86 7.74
CA ASN A 307 -24.16 -12.08 8.41
C ASN A 307 -24.12 -11.77 9.92
N SER A 308 -22.93 -11.68 10.51
CA SER A 308 -22.74 -11.39 11.94
C SER A 308 -23.07 -9.93 12.27
N ASN A 309 -23.38 -9.63 13.54
CA ASN A 309 -23.58 -8.25 13.96
C ASN A 309 -22.28 -7.43 13.94
N SER A 310 -21.11 -8.08 13.82
CA SER A 310 -19.81 -7.41 13.79
C SER A 310 -19.58 -6.61 12.52
N CYS A 311 -20.16 -7.06 11.40
CA CYS A 311 -20.03 -6.38 10.11
C CYS A 311 -20.88 -5.09 10.01
N LYS A 312 -21.52 -4.67 11.10
CA LYS A 312 -22.09 -3.32 11.25
C LYS A 312 -21.03 -2.26 11.54
N ASN A 313 -19.83 -2.69 11.97
CA ASN A 313 -18.68 -1.80 12.10
C ASN A 313 -18.01 -1.65 10.73
N GLY A 314 -17.84 -0.41 10.28
CA GLY A 314 -17.28 -0.09 8.96
C GLY A 314 -15.92 -0.74 8.73
N GLY A 315 -14.99 -0.65 9.69
CA GLY A 315 -13.64 -1.21 9.54
C GLY A 315 -13.60 -2.72 9.32
N VAL A 316 -14.39 -3.49 10.09
CA VAL A 316 -14.45 -4.96 9.91
C VAL A 316 -15.06 -5.32 8.56
N GLN A 317 -16.07 -4.57 8.10
CA GLN A 317 -16.67 -4.78 6.79
C GLN A 317 -15.68 -4.47 5.66
N GLU A 318 -14.88 -3.41 5.80
CA GLU A 318 -13.85 -3.04 4.84
C GLU A 318 -12.79 -4.15 4.70
N ASP A 319 -12.21 -4.62 5.81
CA ASP A 319 -11.21 -5.68 5.81
C ASP A 319 -11.75 -7.02 5.28
N ALA A 320 -13.03 -7.30 5.55
CA ALA A 320 -13.72 -8.45 4.99
C ALA A 320 -13.82 -8.38 3.46
N LEU A 321 -14.20 -7.21 2.93
CA LEU A 321 -14.29 -6.99 1.48
C LEU A 321 -12.90 -7.04 0.82
N MET A 322 -11.86 -6.50 1.46
CA MET A 322 -10.48 -6.61 1.00
C MET A 322 -9.98 -8.07 0.98
N ALA A 323 -10.35 -8.87 1.99
CA ALA A 323 -10.08 -10.31 2.00
C ALA A 323 -10.77 -11.05 0.84
N VAL A 324 -12.01 -10.69 0.52
CA VAL A 324 -12.72 -11.23 -0.65
C VAL A 324 -12.07 -10.78 -1.95
N SER A 325 -11.65 -9.51 -2.09
CA SER A 325 -10.92 -9.00 -3.27
C SER A 325 -9.66 -9.81 -3.53
N THR A 326 -8.86 -10.05 -2.49
CA THR A 326 -7.66 -10.90 -2.61
C THR A 326 -8.02 -12.32 -3.06
N LEU A 327 -9.12 -12.90 -2.56
CA LEU A 327 -9.56 -14.22 -2.98
C LEU A 327 -10.05 -14.24 -4.45
N VAL A 328 -10.69 -13.16 -4.91
CA VAL A 328 -11.10 -12.98 -6.31
C VAL A 328 -9.88 -12.96 -7.23
N GLU A 329 -8.84 -12.20 -6.88
CA GLU A 329 -7.58 -12.15 -7.63
C GLU A 329 -6.93 -13.54 -7.76
N VAL A 330 -6.91 -14.31 -6.67
CA VAL A 330 -6.27 -15.63 -6.63
C VAL A 330 -7.06 -16.69 -7.39
N LEU A 331 -8.39 -16.70 -7.27
CA LEU A 331 -9.24 -17.71 -7.91
C LEU A 331 -9.59 -17.42 -9.37
N GLY A 332 -9.56 -16.15 -9.78
CA GLY A 332 -10.00 -15.72 -11.10
C GLY A 332 -11.44 -16.20 -11.40
N GLU A 333 -11.61 -16.87 -12.54
CA GLU A 333 -12.91 -17.41 -12.95
C GLU A 333 -13.52 -18.43 -11.97
N GLY A 334 -12.69 -19.05 -11.12
CA GLY A 334 -13.12 -19.99 -10.09
C GLY A 334 -14.00 -19.34 -9.02
N PHE A 335 -13.99 -18.01 -8.89
CA PHE A 335 -14.83 -17.28 -7.95
C PHE A 335 -16.32 -17.29 -8.31
N LEU A 336 -16.68 -17.60 -9.57
CA LEU A 336 -18.08 -17.56 -10.04
C LEU A 336 -19.04 -18.37 -9.17
N LYS A 337 -18.59 -19.49 -8.57
CA LYS A 337 -19.41 -20.35 -7.70
C LYS A 337 -19.95 -19.63 -6.45
N TYR A 338 -19.31 -18.53 -6.03
CA TYR A 338 -19.71 -17.79 -4.83
C TYR A 338 -20.56 -16.55 -5.13
N MET A 339 -20.63 -16.11 -6.38
CA MET A 339 -21.25 -14.83 -6.75
C MET A 339 -22.71 -14.71 -6.31
N ASP A 340 -23.50 -15.77 -6.44
CA ASP A 340 -24.92 -15.73 -6.06
C ASP A 340 -25.12 -15.58 -4.54
N ALA A 341 -24.23 -16.18 -3.74
CA ALA A 341 -24.25 -16.03 -2.29
C ALA A 341 -23.65 -14.70 -1.85
N PHE A 342 -22.66 -14.19 -2.59
CA PHE A 342 -21.91 -12.99 -2.22
C PHE A 342 -22.57 -11.67 -2.67
N LYS A 343 -23.28 -11.66 -3.81
CA LYS A 343 -23.86 -10.43 -4.39
C LYS A 343 -24.70 -9.58 -3.43
N PRO A 344 -25.49 -10.12 -2.47
CA PRO A 344 -26.25 -9.26 -1.56
C PRO A 344 -25.34 -8.40 -0.68
N PHE A 345 -24.18 -8.94 -0.27
CA PHE A 345 -23.20 -8.25 0.57
C PHE A 345 -22.42 -7.20 -0.20
N LEU A 346 -22.09 -7.48 -1.46
CA LEU A 346 -21.52 -6.49 -2.37
C LEU A 346 -22.47 -5.29 -2.52
N TYR A 347 -23.76 -5.54 -2.72
CA TYR A 347 -24.74 -4.46 -2.88
C TYR A 347 -24.97 -3.66 -1.61
N ILE A 348 -24.90 -4.30 -0.43
CA ILE A 348 -24.91 -3.59 0.86
C ILE A 348 -23.70 -2.66 0.97
N GLY A 349 -22.50 -3.14 0.59
CA GLY A 349 -21.29 -2.32 0.57
C GLY A 349 -21.41 -1.11 -0.36
N LEU A 350 -21.86 -1.33 -1.60
CA LEU A 350 -22.05 -0.26 -2.58
C LEU A 350 -23.09 0.79 -2.13
N LYS A 351 -24.14 0.39 -1.40
CA LYS A 351 -25.18 1.31 -0.89
C LYS A 351 -24.80 2.00 0.43
N ASN A 352 -23.68 1.67 1.04
CA ASN A 352 -23.30 2.22 2.34
C ASN A 352 -22.65 3.59 2.20
N HIS A 353 -23.46 4.65 2.03
CA HIS A 353 -22.95 6.01 1.79
C HIS A 353 -22.36 6.65 3.06
N GLN A 354 -22.70 6.14 4.24
CA GLN A 354 -22.26 6.68 5.53
C GLN A 354 -20.79 6.33 5.81
N GLU A 355 -20.40 5.09 5.50
CA GLU A 355 -19.04 4.59 5.64
C GLU A 355 -18.36 4.55 4.28
N TYR A 356 -17.80 5.68 3.85
CA TYR A 356 -17.25 5.81 2.50
C TYR A 356 -16.08 4.86 2.21
N GLN A 357 -15.33 4.43 3.23
CA GLN A 357 -14.25 3.46 3.09
C GLN A 357 -14.79 2.09 2.65
N VAL A 358 -15.88 1.63 3.27
CA VAL A 358 -16.59 0.40 2.88
C VAL A 358 -17.11 0.50 1.44
N CYS A 359 -17.75 1.62 1.10
CA CYS A 359 -18.27 1.83 -0.24
C CYS A 359 -17.14 1.84 -1.28
N GLY A 360 -16.04 2.54 -1.01
CA GLY A 360 -14.86 2.55 -1.87
C GLY A 360 -14.25 1.16 -2.08
N THR A 361 -14.09 0.39 -1.01
CA THR A 361 -13.60 -0.99 -1.09
C THR A 361 -14.56 -1.91 -1.86
N ALA A 362 -15.89 -1.72 -1.71
CA ALA A 362 -16.89 -2.45 -2.50
C ALA A 362 -16.83 -2.08 -4.00
N VAL A 363 -16.55 -0.81 -4.32
CA VAL A 363 -16.31 -0.34 -5.68
C VAL A 363 -15.04 -0.98 -6.24
N GLY A 364 -13.92 -0.96 -5.52
CA GLY A 364 -12.68 -1.63 -5.94
C GLY A 364 -12.87 -3.14 -6.19
N LEU A 365 -13.53 -3.83 -5.25
CA LEU A 365 -13.87 -5.25 -5.39
C LEU A 365 -14.73 -5.54 -6.62
N THR A 366 -15.61 -4.61 -7.01
CA THR A 366 -16.37 -4.72 -8.26
C THR A 366 -15.41 -4.77 -9.46
N GLY A 367 -14.42 -3.88 -9.52
CA GLY A 367 -13.37 -3.92 -10.54
C GLY A 367 -12.66 -5.28 -10.59
N ASP A 368 -12.26 -5.82 -9.44
CA ASP A 368 -11.57 -7.12 -9.35
C ASP A 368 -12.45 -8.28 -9.82
N ILE A 369 -13.74 -8.28 -9.47
CA ILE A 369 -14.71 -9.28 -9.93
C ILE A 369 -14.84 -9.24 -11.45
N PHE A 370 -14.91 -8.06 -12.06
CA PHE A 370 -15.00 -7.94 -13.51
C PHE A 370 -13.71 -8.41 -14.20
N ARG A 371 -12.53 -8.03 -13.69
CA ARG A 371 -11.23 -8.51 -14.20
C ARG A 371 -11.10 -10.03 -14.11
N ALA A 372 -11.55 -10.62 -13.00
CA ALA A 372 -11.47 -12.05 -12.73
C ALA A 372 -12.47 -12.89 -13.56
N LEU A 373 -13.74 -12.46 -13.63
CA LEU A 373 -14.83 -13.23 -14.25
C LEU A 373 -15.05 -12.87 -15.73
N LYS A 374 -14.59 -11.70 -16.18
CA LYS A 374 -14.75 -11.20 -17.54
C LYS A 374 -16.23 -11.26 -17.98
N LEU A 375 -16.52 -11.84 -19.14
CA LEU A 375 -17.88 -12.02 -19.67
C LEU A 375 -18.81 -12.82 -18.75
N LYS A 376 -18.29 -13.62 -17.81
CA LYS A 376 -19.13 -14.35 -16.84
C LYS A 376 -19.77 -13.43 -15.79
N ALA A 377 -19.31 -12.18 -15.65
CA ALA A 377 -19.91 -11.18 -14.78
C ALA A 377 -21.16 -10.50 -15.38
N LEU A 378 -21.45 -10.70 -16.68
CA LEU A 378 -22.58 -10.07 -17.38
C LEU A 378 -23.93 -10.17 -16.66
N PRO A 379 -24.33 -11.32 -16.06
CA PRO A 379 -25.61 -11.43 -15.36
C PRO A 379 -25.79 -10.48 -14.17
N TYR A 380 -24.68 -10.00 -13.60
CA TYR A 380 -24.68 -9.12 -12.43
C TYR A 380 -24.47 -7.64 -12.80
N CYS A 381 -24.12 -7.36 -14.06
CA CYS A 381 -23.69 -6.04 -14.52
C CYS A 381 -24.80 -4.99 -14.44
N ASP A 382 -26.03 -5.34 -14.78
CA ASP A 382 -27.18 -4.42 -14.78
C ASP A 382 -27.44 -3.80 -13.39
N GLU A 383 -27.48 -4.65 -12.36
CA GLU A 383 -27.71 -4.22 -10.98
C GLU A 383 -26.52 -3.39 -10.48
N ILE A 384 -25.29 -3.85 -10.73
CA ILE A 384 -24.06 -3.13 -10.33
C ILE A 384 -24.00 -1.75 -10.98
N MET A 385 -24.22 -1.64 -12.29
CA MET A 385 -24.20 -0.36 -13.01
C MET A 385 -25.26 0.60 -12.48
N THR A 386 -26.44 0.09 -12.12
CA THR A 386 -27.49 0.91 -11.52
C THR A 386 -27.03 1.51 -10.19
N LEU A 387 -26.43 0.70 -9.30
CA LEU A 387 -25.93 1.17 -8.00
C LEU A 387 -24.77 2.18 -8.15
N LEU A 388 -23.83 1.93 -9.06
CA LEU A 388 -22.72 2.83 -9.31
C LEU A 388 -23.18 4.20 -9.84
N LEU A 389 -24.17 4.21 -10.73
CA LEU A 389 -24.75 5.44 -11.26
C LEU A 389 -25.58 6.20 -10.21
N GLU A 390 -26.34 5.48 -9.36
CA GLU A 390 -27.04 6.07 -8.21
C GLU A 390 -26.06 6.76 -7.26
N ASN A 391 -24.93 6.12 -6.95
CA ASN A 391 -23.88 6.70 -6.09
C ASN A 391 -23.25 7.97 -6.68
N LEU A 392 -23.05 8.02 -8.00
CA LEU A 392 -22.50 9.23 -8.65
C LEU A 392 -23.50 10.39 -8.63
N GLY A 393 -24.79 10.10 -8.75
CA GLY A 393 -25.88 11.08 -8.69
C GLY A 393 -26.17 11.60 -7.28
N ASP A 394 -25.79 10.84 -6.25
CA ASP A 394 -25.97 11.23 -4.85
C ASP A 394 -24.92 12.26 -4.41
N GLN A 395 -25.38 13.36 -3.81
CA GLN A 395 -24.54 14.43 -3.27
C GLN A 395 -24.11 14.15 -1.81
N SER A 396 -24.71 13.16 -1.15
CA SER A 396 -24.33 12.72 0.20
C SER A 396 -23.12 11.80 0.21
N VAL A 397 -22.79 11.18 -0.93
CA VAL A 397 -21.62 10.30 -1.08
C VAL A 397 -20.34 11.11 -0.97
N HIS A 398 -19.40 10.62 -0.16
CA HIS A 398 -18.11 11.25 0.04
C HIS A 398 -17.35 11.38 -1.29
N ARG A 399 -16.70 12.54 -1.50
CA ARG A 399 -16.02 12.90 -2.75
C ARG A 399 -15.03 11.85 -3.25
N SER A 400 -14.29 11.18 -2.35
CA SER A 400 -13.30 10.16 -2.70
C SER A 400 -13.85 8.90 -3.38
N VAL A 401 -15.16 8.63 -3.26
CA VAL A 401 -15.78 7.45 -3.90
C VAL A 401 -16.01 7.68 -5.39
N LYS A 402 -16.29 8.93 -5.80
CA LYS A 402 -16.62 9.25 -7.20
C LYS A 402 -15.48 8.90 -8.16
N PRO A 403 -14.21 9.30 -7.93
CA PRO A 403 -13.09 8.89 -8.77
C PRO A 403 -12.96 7.37 -8.91
N GLN A 404 -13.16 6.62 -7.82
CA GLN A 404 -13.08 5.15 -7.83
C GLN A 404 -14.16 4.52 -8.69
N ILE A 405 -15.41 5.01 -8.61
CA ILE A 405 -16.51 4.53 -9.48
C ILE A 405 -16.18 4.75 -10.95
N LEU A 406 -15.63 5.93 -11.28
CA LEU A 406 -15.26 6.25 -12.67
C LEU A 406 -14.18 5.30 -13.19
N SER A 407 -13.14 5.04 -12.39
CA SER A 407 -12.09 4.08 -12.75
C SER A 407 -12.66 2.66 -12.98
N VAL A 408 -13.59 2.21 -12.13
CA VAL A 408 -14.26 0.91 -12.26
C VAL A 408 -15.13 0.79 -13.50
N PHE A 409 -15.70 1.89 -14.03
CA PHE A 409 -16.34 1.82 -15.35
C PHE A 409 -15.36 1.37 -16.43
N GLY A 410 -14.10 1.83 -16.37
CA GLY A 410 -13.04 1.37 -17.24
C GLY A 410 -12.80 -0.14 -17.13
N ASP A 411 -12.69 -0.66 -15.91
CA ASP A 411 -12.51 -2.10 -15.65
C ASP A 411 -13.68 -2.95 -16.18
N ILE A 412 -14.91 -2.47 -16.00
CA ILE A 412 -16.11 -3.15 -16.49
C ILE A 412 -16.05 -3.22 -18.02
N VAL A 413 -15.76 -2.11 -18.71
CA VAL A 413 -15.70 -2.09 -20.19
C VAL A 413 -14.58 -2.98 -20.71
N LEU A 414 -13.41 -2.96 -20.08
CA LEU A 414 -12.30 -3.86 -20.44
C LEU A 414 -12.69 -5.33 -20.32
N SER A 415 -13.56 -5.66 -19.37
CA SER A 415 -13.93 -7.03 -19.05
C SER A 415 -15.09 -7.57 -19.91
N ILE A 416 -16.05 -6.72 -20.29
CA ILE A 416 -17.23 -7.13 -21.05
C ILE A 416 -17.23 -6.65 -22.52
N GLY A 417 -16.34 -5.72 -22.86
CA GLY A 417 -16.15 -5.22 -24.22
C GLY A 417 -17.42 -4.65 -24.86
N PRO A 418 -17.83 -5.12 -26.06
CA PRO A 418 -18.97 -4.58 -26.81
C PRO A 418 -20.32 -4.63 -26.09
N GLU A 419 -20.50 -5.52 -25.12
CA GLU A 419 -21.73 -5.59 -24.32
C GLU A 419 -21.97 -4.33 -23.48
N PHE A 420 -20.92 -3.52 -23.26
CA PHE A 420 -21.02 -2.26 -22.54
C PHE A 420 -21.79 -1.16 -23.30
N LYS A 421 -22.09 -1.34 -24.59
CA LYS A 421 -22.85 -0.35 -25.40
C LYS A 421 -24.15 0.10 -24.74
N LYS A 422 -24.80 -0.77 -23.95
CA LYS A 422 -26.02 -0.47 -23.21
C LYS A 422 -25.87 0.72 -22.25
N TYR A 423 -24.69 0.90 -21.66
CA TYR A 423 -24.44 1.94 -20.65
C TYR A 423 -23.58 3.10 -21.17
N LEU A 424 -22.99 2.93 -22.36
CA LEU A 424 -21.96 3.82 -22.90
C LEU A 424 -22.40 5.29 -22.94
N GLU A 425 -23.61 5.58 -23.42
CA GLU A 425 -24.11 6.97 -23.53
C GLU A 425 -24.23 7.66 -22.16
N VAL A 426 -24.76 6.95 -21.17
CA VAL A 426 -24.92 7.48 -19.79
C VAL A 426 -23.56 7.70 -19.15
N VAL A 427 -22.64 6.75 -19.33
CA VAL A 427 -21.28 6.83 -18.77
C VAL A 427 -20.48 7.95 -19.43
N LEU A 428 -20.52 8.10 -20.76
CA LEU A 428 -19.84 9.19 -21.46
C LEU A 428 -20.37 10.57 -21.02
N THR A 429 -21.69 10.71 -20.83
CA THR A 429 -22.29 11.94 -20.32
C THR A 429 -21.80 12.24 -18.90
N THR A 430 -21.70 11.22 -18.06
CA THR A 430 -21.22 11.34 -16.67
C THR A 430 -19.74 11.73 -16.63
N LEU A 431 -18.90 11.10 -17.45
CA LEU A 431 -17.48 11.45 -17.58
C LEU A 431 -17.29 12.88 -18.07
N ALA A 432 -18.10 13.33 -19.03
CA ALA A 432 -18.03 14.70 -19.52
C ALA A 432 -18.42 15.75 -18.47
N GLN A 433 -19.33 15.42 -17.56
CA GLN A 433 -19.66 16.29 -16.42
C GLN A 433 -18.53 16.31 -15.38
N ALA A 434 -17.99 15.12 -15.04
CA ALA A 434 -16.89 15.00 -14.08
C ALA A 434 -15.61 15.70 -14.55
N SER A 435 -15.31 15.65 -15.85
CA SER A 435 -14.11 16.27 -16.44
C SER A 435 -14.15 17.81 -16.43
N GLN A 436 -15.34 18.40 -16.27
CA GLN A 436 -15.54 19.85 -16.17
C GLN A 436 -15.57 20.36 -14.73
N ALA A 437 -15.35 19.49 -13.74
CA ALA A 437 -15.31 19.87 -12.34
C ALA A 437 -14.22 20.94 -12.08
N GLN A 438 -14.58 21.93 -11.27
CA GLN A 438 -13.68 22.99 -10.81
C GLN A 438 -13.68 23.02 -9.28
N VAL A 439 -12.51 23.25 -8.71
CA VAL A 439 -12.30 23.31 -7.26
C VAL A 439 -11.53 24.58 -6.88
N ASP A 440 -11.53 24.93 -5.59
CA ASP A 440 -10.71 26.02 -5.08
C ASP A 440 -9.22 25.65 -5.17
N ARG A 441 -8.44 26.48 -5.88
CA ARG A 441 -7.00 26.29 -6.09
C ARG A 441 -6.15 26.76 -4.90
N ASN A 442 -6.76 27.30 -3.84
CA ASN A 442 -6.04 27.66 -2.62
C ASN A 442 -6.05 26.54 -1.56
N ASP A 443 -6.92 25.54 -1.74
CA ASP A 443 -7.05 24.39 -0.85
C ASP A 443 -6.30 23.20 -1.44
N PHE A 444 -5.21 22.78 -0.79
CA PHE A 444 -4.38 21.67 -1.25
C PHE A 444 -5.16 20.35 -1.31
N ASP A 445 -6.07 20.10 -0.37
CA ASP A 445 -6.87 18.86 -0.34
C ASP A 445 -7.82 18.80 -1.54
N MET A 446 -8.32 19.96 -1.98
CA MET A 446 -9.18 20.07 -3.15
C MET A 446 -8.41 19.88 -4.46
N ILE A 447 -7.16 20.33 -4.53
CA ILE A 447 -6.27 20.08 -5.67
C ILE A 447 -6.00 18.59 -5.80
N ASP A 448 -5.68 17.91 -4.71
CA ASP A 448 -5.42 16.47 -4.70
C ASP A 448 -6.67 15.70 -5.14
N TYR A 449 -7.84 16.06 -4.60
CA TYR A 449 -9.11 15.51 -5.05
C TYR A 449 -9.39 15.76 -6.54
N LEU A 450 -9.10 16.94 -7.07
CA LEU A 450 -9.26 17.23 -8.51
C LEU A 450 -8.35 16.33 -9.35
N ASN A 451 -7.13 16.10 -8.91
CA ASN A 451 -6.19 15.21 -9.60
C ASN A 451 -6.65 13.75 -9.56
N GLU A 452 -7.15 13.26 -8.42
CA GLU A 452 -7.78 11.93 -8.33
C GLU A 452 -8.99 11.80 -9.25
N LEU A 453 -9.88 12.82 -9.28
CA LEU A 453 -11.04 12.82 -10.15
C LEU A 453 -10.64 12.81 -11.62
N ARG A 454 -9.63 13.60 -12.01
CA ARG A 454 -9.08 13.62 -13.37
C ARG A 454 -8.49 12.26 -13.73
N GLU A 455 -7.74 11.64 -12.83
CA GLU A 455 -7.19 10.30 -13.02
C GLU A 455 -8.30 9.27 -13.27
N GLY A 456 -9.34 9.24 -12.42
CA GLY A 456 -10.49 8.34 -12.59
C GLY A 456 -11.24 8.54 -13.91
N VAL A 457 -11.38 9.79 -14.38
CA VAL A 457 -11.98 10.08 -15.70
C VAL A 457 -11.09 9.60 -16.85
N LEU A 458 -9.78 9.83 -16.77
CA LEU A 458 -8.83 9.42 -17.81
C LEU A 458 -8.73 7.89 -17.89
N ASP A 459 -8.68 7.19 -16.75
CA ASP A 459 -8.68 5.73 -16.68
C ASP A 459 -9.97 5.15 -17.27
N ALA A 460 -11.12 5.76 -16.97
CA ALA A 460 -12.40 5.35 -17.56
C ALA A 460 -12.37 5.46 -19.09
N TYR A 461 -11.86 6.57 -19.63
CA TYR A 461 -11.72 6.72 -21.09
C TYR A 461 -10.76 5.71 -21.69
N THR A 462 -9.62 5.42 -21.04
CA THR A 462 -8.68 4.38 -21.47
C THR A 462 -9.37 3.01 -21.50
N GLY A 463 -10.08 2.64 -20.43
CA GLY A 463 -10.81 1.38 -20.37
C GLY A 463 -11.91 1.27 -21.42
N ILE A 464 -12.66 2.36 -21.67
CA ILE A 464 -13.68 2.41 -22.72
C ILE A 464 -13.08 2.23 -24.11
N ILE A 465 -12.00 2.96 -24.43
CA ILE A 465 -11.35 2.87 -25.75
C ILE A 465 -10.77 1.48 -25.97
N GLN A 466 -10.03 0.95 -25.00
CA GLN A 466 -9.41 -0.37 -25.11
C GLN A 466 -10.44 -1.50 -25.14
N GLY A 467 -11.46 -1.46 -24.27
CA GLY A 467 -12.51 -2.47 -24.22
C GLY A 467 -13.37 -2.52 -25.49
N LEU A 468 -13.68 -1.36 -26.10
CA LEU A 468 -14.39 -1.32 -27.38
C LEU A 468 -13.48 -1.66 -28.57
N LYS A 469 -12.18 -1.39 -28.50
CA LYS A 469 -11.19 -1.74 -29.52
C LYS A 469 -10.96 -3.24 -29.61
N GLY A 470 -10.95 -3.91 -28.47
CA GLY A 470 -10.61 -5.31 -28.34
C GLY A 470 -9.15 -5.61 -28.63
N ASP A 471 -8.76 -6.88 -28.45
CA ASP A 471 -7.36 -7.32 -28.51
C ASP A 471 -6.88 -7.71 -29.93
N GLY A 472 -7.70 -7.47 -30.95
CA GLY A 472 -7.40 -7.82 -32.34
C GLY A 472 -6.36 -6.89 -33.00
N LEU A 473 -5.67 -7.40 -34.03
CA LEU A 473 -4.72 -6.62 -34.85
C LEU A 473 -5.39 -5.43 -35.55
N THR A 474 -6.69 -5.54 -35.83
CA THR A 474 -7.53 -4.48 -36.38
C THR A 474 -8.52 -4.03 -35.30
N PRO A 475 -8.66 -2.71 -35.04
CA PRO A 475 -9.66 -2.20 -34.11
C PRO A 475 -11.06 -2.70 -34.45
N ASN A 476 -11.83 -3.13 -33.45
CA ASN A 476 -13.24 -3.45 -33.64
C ASN A 476 -14.01 -2.19 -34.11
N PRO A 477 -14.90 -2.32 -35.12
CA PRO A 477 -15.73 -1.21 -35.60
C PRO A 477 -16.50 -0.45 -34.52
N ASP A 478 -16.79 -1.09 -33.40
CA ASP A 478 -17.52 -0.50 -32.27
C ASP A 478 -16.80 0.70 -31.63
N VAL A 479 -15.48 0.81 -31.80
CA VAL A 479 -14.71 1.99 -31.37
C VAL A 479 -15.17 3.25 -32.08
N MET A 480 -15.70 3.14 -33.31
CA MET A 480 -16.14 4.31 -34.08
C MET A 480 -17.34 5.01 -33.45
N ILE A 481 -18.05 4.36 -32.51
CA ILE A 481 -19.11 5.00 -31.70
C ILE A 481 -18.53 6.16 -30.88
N LEU A 482 -17.25 6.12 -30.51
CA LEU A 482 -16.58 7.16 -29.75
C LEU A 482 -16.10 8.34 -30.59
N GLU A 483 -16.07 8.23 -31.94
CA GLU A 483 -15.53 9.25 -32.84
C GLU A 483 -16.10 10.67 -32.56
N PRO A 484 -17.41 10.86 -32.31
CA PRO A 484 -17.97 12.18 -32.00
C PRO A 484 -17.47 12.78 -30.67
N HIS A 485 -16.99 11.94 -29.74
CA HIS A 485 -16.56 12.34 -28.41
C HIS A 485 -15.06 12.63 -28.33
N ILE A 486 -14.27 12.21 -29.33
CA ILE A 486 -12.80 12.38 -29.30
C ILE A 486 -12.35 13.84 -29.17
N PRO A 487 -12.94 14.83 -29.87
CA PRO A 487 -12.53 16.23 -29.69
C PRO A 487 -12.65 16.70 -28.24
N PHE A 488 -13.67 16.25 -27.52
CA PHE A 488 -13.85 16.56 -26.11
C PHE A 488 -12.79 15.90 -25.23
N ILE A 489 -12.49 14.61 -25.46
CA ILE A 489 -11.45 13.87 -24.71
C ILE A 489 -10.09 14.54 -24.90
N VAL A 490 -9.74 14.91 -26.14
CA VAL A 490 -8.48 15.62 -26.43
C VAL A 490 -8.44 17.00 -25.78
N GLN A 491 -9.55 17.73 -25.79
CA GLN A 491 -9.65 19.02 -25.10
C GLN A 491 -9.43 18.85 -23.59
N PHE A 492 -9.98 17.79 -22.99
CA PHE A 492 -9.79 17.49 -21.57
C PHE A 492 -8.32 17.16 -21.25
N ILE A 493 -7.67 16.30 -22.04
CA ILE A 493 -6.22 16.02 -21.91
C ILE A 493 -5.41 17.32 -22.03
N THR A 494 -5.79 18.21 -22.94
CA THR A 494 -5.14 19.52 -23.11
C THR A 494 -5.29 20.39 -21.86
N VAL A 495 -6.47 20.43 -21.24
CA VAL A 495 -6.70 21.15 -19.97
C VAL A 495 -5.84 20.57 -18.84
N VAL A 496 -5.75 19.25 -18.74
CA VAL A 496 -4.89 18.56 -17.76
C VAL A 496 -3.41 18.90 -18.00
N ALA A 497 -2.96 18.87 -19.25
CA ALA A 497 -1.58 19.18 -19.64
C ALA A 497 -1.19 20.65 -19.43
N GLN A 498 -2.16 21.58 -19.50
CA GLN A 498 -1.93 23.00 -19.23
C GLN A 498 -1.88 23.34 -17.74
N ASP A 499 -2.41 22.46 -16.87
CA ASP A 499 -2.44 22.71 -15.44
C ASP A 499 -1.05 22.51 -14.84
N THR A 500 -0.54 23.50 -14.11
CA THR A 500 0.82 23.42 -13.54
C THR A 500 0.90 22.51 -12.30
N VAL A 501 -0.26 22.10 -11.76
CA VAL A 501 -0.36 21.31 -10.53
C VAL A 501 -1.03 19.96 -10.82
N HIS A 502 -0.34 19.13 -11.62
CA HIS A 502 -0.76 17.76 -11.91
C HIS A 502 0.17 16.74 -11.22
N SER A 503 -0.39 15.60 -10.78
CA SER A 503 0.39 14.51 -10.21
C SER A 503 1.12 13.70 -11.30
N ASP A 504 2.19 13.01 -10.91
CA ASP A 504 2.92 12.09 -11.81
C ASP A 504 2.01 10.94 -12.32
N ALA A 505 1.00 10.55 -11.53
CA ALA A 505 0.00 9.56 -11.90
C ALA A 505 -0.95 10.10 -12.96
N THR A 506 -1.47 11.33 -12.80
CA THR A 506 -2.31 11.98 -13.81
C THR A 506 -1.58 12.12 -15.14
N VAL A 507 -0.28 12.48 -15.14
CA VAL A 507 0.55 12.52 -16.35
C VAL A 507 0.68 11.13 -16.98
N ALA A 508 0.84 10.08 -16.18
CA ALA A 508 0.97 8.71 -16.66
C ALA A 508 -0.30 8.25 -17.38
N VAL A 509 -1.47 8.44 -16.78
CA VAL A 509 -2.76 8.03 -17.36
C VAL A 509 -3.11 8.89 -18.58
N ALA A 510 -2.89 10.21 -18.53
CA ALA A 510 -3.08 11.07 -19.70
C ALA A 510 -2.18 10.66 -20.87
N ALA A 511 -0.92 10.31 -20.61
CA ALA A 511 -0.02 9.79 -21.64
C ALA A 511 -0.51 8.44 -22.19
N GLY A 512 -0.96 7.53 -21.33
CA GLY A 512 -1.58 6.27 -21.73
C GLY A 512 -2.75 6.49 -22.69
N LEU A 513 -3.70 7.35 -22.31
CA LEU A 513 -4.87 7.69 -23.11
C LEU A 513 -4.50 8.28 -24.48
N VAL A 514 -3.48 9.15 -24.55
CA VAL A 514 -2.98 9.68 -25.84
C VAL A 514 -2.48 8.55 -26.74
N GLY A 515 -1.73 7.59 -26.18
CA GLY A 515 -1.27 6.44 -26.95
C GLY A 515 -2.42 5.52 -27.38
N ASP A 516 -3.41 5.30 -26.52
CA ASP A 516 -4.61 4.51 -26.82
C ASP A 516 -5.37 5.12 -28.01
N LEU A 517 -5.62 6.43 -27.97
CA LEU A 517 -6.24 7.19 -29.06
C LEU A 517 -5.46 7.04 -30.38
N CYS A 518 -4.12 7.12 -30.32
CA CYS A 518 -3.27 6.93 -31.50
C CYS A 518 -3.45 5.54 -32.11
N THR A 519 -3.50 4.49 -31.28
CA THR A 519 -3.63 3.12 -31.76
C THR A 519 -5.05 2.76 -32.21
N ALA A 520 -6.07 3.42 -31.66
CA ALA A 520 -7.47 3.12 -31.93
C ALA A 520 -7.99 3.78 -33.22
N PHE A 521 -7.64 5.05 -33.48
CA PHE A 521 -8.21 5.84 -34.59
C PHE A 521 -7.19 6.26 -35.64
N GLY A 522 -5.89 6.18 -35.36
CA GLY A 522 -4.85 6.39 -36.36
C GLY A 522 -4.67 7.84 -36.85
N ALA A 523 -4.31 7.99 -38.13
CA ALA A 523 -3.85 9.24 -38.72
C ALA A 523 -4.81 10.45 -38.66
N PRO A 524 -6.15 10.29 -38.75
CA PRO A 524 -7.08 11.42 -38.64
C PRO A 524 -6.96 12.22 -37.33
N LEU A 525 -6.54 11.57 -36.23
CA LEU A 525 -6.40 12.23 -34.93
C LEU A 525 -5.10 13.03 -34.77
N LEU A 526 -4.16 12.93 -35.71
CA LEU A 526 -2.86 13.58 -35.58
C LEU A 526 -2.99 15.10 -35.46
N GLN A 527 -3.93 15.72 -36.18
CA GLN A 527 -4.17 17.17 -36.12
C GLN A 527 -4.74 17.62 -34.77
N LEU A 528 -5.43 16.73 -34.06
CA LEU A 528 -6.02 17.03 -32.76
C LEU A 528 -5.03 16.77 -31.62
N LEU A 529 -4.15 15.77 -31.76
CA LEU A 529 -3.20 15.37 -30.71
C LEU A 529 -1.85 16.08 -30.77
N ASP A 530 -1.45 16.62 -31.93
CA ASP A 530 -0.17 17.33 -32.07
C ASP A 530 -0.24 18.79 -31.56
N LEU A 531 -0.62 18.95 -30.30
CA LEU A 531 -0.71 20.22 -29.60
C LEU A 531 0.51 20.43 -28.71
N GLU A 532 0.96 21.68 -28.58
CA GLU A 532 2.12 22.06 -27.76
C GLU A 532 1.97 21.62 -26.28
N PRO A 533 0.84 21.86 -25.58
CA PRO A 533 0.70 21.42 -24.18
C PRO A 533 0.83 19.91 -23.99
N ILE A 534 0.26 19.11 -24.90
CA ILE A 534 0.34 17.64 -24.84
C ILE A 534 1.80 17.19 -25.05
N ASN A 535 2.50 17.77 -26.02
CA ASN A 535 3.90 17.45 -26.29
C ASN A 535 4.81 17.81 -25.10
N ASP A 536 4.54 18.93 -24.42
CA ASP A 536 5.29 19.36 -23.23
C ASP A 536 5.04 18.44 -22.04
N MET A 537 3.78 18.08 -21.78
CA MET A 537 3.42 17.09 -20.75
C MET A 537 4.12 15.74 -21.00
N LEU A 538 4.13 15.25 -22.24
CA LEU A 538 4.86 14.02 -22.61
C LEU A 538 6.38 14.17 -22.46
N ALA A 539 6.94 15.37 -22.70
CA ALA A 539 8.35 15.63 -22.47
C ALA A 539 8.70 15.63 -20.97
N GLN A 540 7.82 16.17 -20.13
CA GLN A 540 7.94 16.11 -18.67
C GLN A 540 7.82 14.68 -18.15
N GLY A 541 6.82 13.92 -18.59
CA GLY A 541 6.62 12.52 -18.18
C GLY A 541 7.83 11.63 -18.49
N ARG A 542 8.52 11.85 -19.61
CA ARG A 542 9.76 11.12 -19.95
C ARG A 542 10.95 11.42 -19.04
N ARG A 543 10.91 12.54 -18.31
CA ARG A 543 11.91 12.97 -17.33
C ARG A 543 11.50 12.65 -15.89
N SER A 544 10.29 12.13 -15.65
CA SER A 544 9.83 11.74 -14.33
C SER A 544 10.73 10.65 -13.72
N GLY A 545 10.88 10.70 -12.39
CA GLY A 545 11.53 9.66 -11.59
C GLY A 545 10.67 8.39 -11.45
N THR A 546 9.37 8.49 -11.74
CA THR A 546 8.41 7.39 -11.64
C THR A 546 8.46 6.51 -12.89
N SER A 547 8.78 5.22 -12.72
CA SER A 547 8.98 4.27 -13.82
C SER A 547 7.75 4.11 -14.73
N ARG A 548 6.54 4.02 -14.15
CA ARG A 548 5.27 3.91 -14.89
C ARG A 548 5.05 5.13 -15.79
N THR A 549 5.13 6.34 -15.24
CA THR A 549 4.96 7.61 -15.97
C THR A 549 5.95 7.72 -17.12
N LYS A 550 7.23 7.41 -16.87
CA LYS A 550 8.28 7.43 -17.89
C LYS A 550 8.01 6.43 -19.02
N THR A 551 7.56 5.23 -18.69
CA THR A 551 7.28 4.18 -19.68
C THR A 551 6.11 4.56 -20.59
N LEU A 552 4.98 4.99 -20.00
CA LEU A 552 3.79 5.41 -20.75
C LEU A 552 4.05 6.66 -21.59
N ALA A 553 4.75 7.66 -21.06
CA ALA A 553 5.11 8.86 -21.82
C ALA A 553 6.02 8.55 -23.01
N ASN A 554 7.00 7.64 -22.84
CA ASN A 554 7.84 7.18 -23.95
C ASN A 554 7.04 6.42 -25.01
N TRP A 555 6.13 5.54 -24.58
CA TRP A 555 5.26 4.78 -25.48
C TRP A 555 4.33 5.71 -26.29
N ALA A 556 3.61 6.60 -25.63
CA ALA A 556 2.71 7.55 -26.28
C ALA A 556 3.45 8.45 -27.29
N THR A 557 4.64 8.94 -26.92
CA THR A 557 5.51 9.72 -27.82
C THR A 557 5.91 8.90 -29.06
N LYS A 558 6.18 7.60 -28.90
CA LYS A 558 6.53 6.70 -30.00
C LYS A 558 5.34 6.51 -30.95
N GLU A 559 4.14 6.27 -30.43
CA GLU A 559 2.94 6.10 -31.26
C GLU A 559 2.59 7.39 -32.03
N LEU A 560 2.67 8.56 -31.39
CA LEU A 560 2.50 9.84 -32.07
C LEU A 560 3.50 10.03 -33.22
N ARG A 561 4.78 9.67 -33.01
CA ARG A 561 5.81 9.74 -34.06
C ARG A 561 5.53 8.80 -35.23
N LYS A 562 5.03 7.58 -34.97
CA LYS A 562 4.65 6.65 -36.04
C LYS A 562 3.53 7.24 -36.90
N LEU A 563 2.53 7.86 -36.29
CA LEU A 563 1.44 8.52 -37.03
C LEU A 563 1.97 9.68 -37.88
N LYS A 564 2.88 10.51 -37.36
CA LYS A 564 3.55 11.57 -38.14
C LYS A 564 4.29 11.01 -39.37
N ALA A 565 5.07 9.94 -39.18
CA ALA A 565 5.83 9.31 -40.26
C ALA A 565 4.93 8.66 -41.33
N ASN A 566 3.84 8.02 -40.90
CA ASN A 566 2.87 7.41 -41.83
C ASN A 566 2.08 8.47 -42.60
N SER A 567 1.74 9.59 -41.96
CA SER A 567 1.07 10.72 -42.63
C SER A 567 1.99 11.40 -43.65
N THR A 568 3.27 11.59 -43.35
CA THR A 568 4.22 12.18 -44.31
C THR A 568 4.54 11.24 -45.47
N ALA A 569 4.60 9.93 -45.23
CA ALA A 569 4.74 8.92 -46.29
C ALA A 569 3.51 8.86 -47.21
N ALA A 570 2.29 8.92 -46.65
CA ALA A 570 1.05 8.94 -47.43
C ALA A 570 0.93 10.19 -48.32
N VAL A 571 1.33 11.36 -47.80
CA VAL A 571 1.39 12.60 -48.59
C VAL A 571 2.44 12.48 -49.70
N ALA A 572 3.65 11.97 -49.40
CA ALA A 572 4.70 11.78 -50.40
C ALA A 572 4.31 10.80 -51.52
N SER A 573 3.58 9.71 -51.21
CA SER A 573 3.09 8.77 -52.23
C SER A 573 2.00 9.35 -53.13
N CYS A 574 1.15 10.26 -52.63
CA CYS A 574 0.19 10.99 -53.46
C CYS A 574 0.85 12.01 -54.40
N THR A 575 1.96 12.64 -53.98
CA THR A 575 2.69 13.61 -54.82
C THR A 575 3.48 12.97 -55.96
N PHE A 576 3.76 11.65 -55.91
CA PHE A 576 4.41 10.91 -56.99
C PHE A 576 3.42 10.32 -58.03
N LEU A 577 2.11 10.43 -57.79
CA LEU A 577 1.03 9.94 -58.66
C LEU A 577 0.28 11.07 -59.42
N VAL A 578 0.76 12.31 -59.30
CA VAL A 578 0.37 13.49 -60.10
C VAL A 578 1.57 13.91 -60.94
#